data_AF-A0AA43F231-F1
#
_entry.id   AF-A0AA43F231-F1
#
_cell.length_a   1.000
_cell.length_b   1.000
_cell.length_c   1.000
_cell.angle_alpha   90.00
_cell.angle_beta   90.00
_cell.angle_gamma   90.00
#
_symmetry.space_group_name_H-M   'P 1'
#
loop_
_entity.id
_entity.type
_entity.pdbx_description
1 polymer ?
#
loop_
_entity_poly.entity_id
_entity_poly.type
_entity_poly.pdbx_seq_one_letter_code
_entity_poly.pdbx_strand_id
1 'polypeptide(L)'
;APSPMPAPEVYQALQTGVIDAGFTGVKAANSRKFYEVQKFGVASNIILAYDNLIVNPAWWNGLPAELRKGIQDAVAKAEERAIPAQDDIPAADIQVLRDKGMNVTVLTKAQEKVMADAMQPAVIKAFIEASPEGARLIEMMRKL
;
A
#
# COMPACT_ATOMS: atom_id res chain seq x y z
N ALA A 1 9.97 -16.81 8.85
CA ALA A 1 8.81 -16.74 7.93
C ALA A 1 8.15 -15.38 8.10
N PRO A 2 7.46 -14.81 7.10
CA PRO A 2 6.75 -13.55 7.29
C PRO A 2 5.73 -13.67 8.42
N SER A 3 5.65 -12.66 9.28
CA SER A 3 4.76 -12.62 10.43
C SER A 3 3.86 -11.40 10.35
N PRO A 4 2.52 -11.56 10.34
CA PRO A 4 1.61 -10.43 10.42
C PRO A 4 1.76 -9.75 11.79
N MET A 5 1.87 -8.43 11.78
CA MET A 5 2.03 -7.63 13.00
C MET A 5 1.21 -6.35 12.90
N PRO A 6 0.49 -5.95 13.96
CA PRO A 6 -0.17 -4.64 14.01
C PRO A 6 0.83 -3.51 13.81
N ALA A 7 0.48 -2.53 12.99
CA ALA A 7 1.36 -1.41 12.66
C ALA A 7 1.98 -0.67 13.87
N PRO A 8 1.29 -0.49 15.02
CA PRO A 8 1.87 0.14 16.21
C PRO A 8 3.04 -0.63 16.85
N GLU A 9 3.09 -1.95 16.68
CA GLU A 9 4.10 -2.82 17.31
C GLU A 9 5.40 -2.89 16.49
N VAL A 10 5.31 -2.58 15.19
CA VAL A 10 6.42 -2.78 14.22
C VAL A 10 7.66 -1.97 14.59
N TYR A 11 7.52 -0.74 15.07
CA TYR A 11 8.68 0.07 15.45
C TYR A 11 9.49 -0.60 16.56
N GLN A 12 8.81 -1.03 17.63
CA GLN A 12 9.47 -1.67 18.76
C GLN A 12 10.08 -3.00 18.34
N ALA A 13 9.39 -3.77 17.50
CA ALA A 13 9.89 -5.05 17.00
C ALA A 13 11.14 -4.90 16.13
N LEU A 14 11.21 -3.83 15.30
CA LEU A 14 12.43 -3.48 14.55
C LEU A 14 13.55 -3.03 15.50
N GLN A 15 13.24 -2.23 16.51
CA GLN A 15 14.21 -1.73 17.47
C GLN A 15 14.87 -2.86 18.28
N THR A 16 14.08 -3.86 18.68
CA THR A 16 14.56 -4.98 19.51
C THR A 16 15.09 -6.15 18.69
N GLY A 17 14.95 -6.12 17.36
CA GLY A 17 15.34 -7.23 16.48
C GLY A 17 14.40 -8.44 16.55
N VAL A 18 13.16 -8.28 17.03
CA VAL A 18 12.12 -9.30 16.89
C VAL A 18 11.79 -9.55 15.42
N ILE A 19 11.89 -8.50 14.60
CA ILE A 19 11.86 -8.59 13.14
C ILE A 19 13.06 -7.84 12.54
N ASP A 20 13.59 -8.36 11.44
CA ASP A 20 14.74 -7.76 10.76
C ASP A 20 14.34 -6.64 9.78
N ALA A 21 13.13 -6.73 9.22
CA ALA A 21 12.62 -5.79 8.23
C ALA A 21 11.10 -5.67 8.31
N GLY A 22 10.59 -4.46 8.03
CA GLY A 22 9.18 -4.18 7.87
C GLY A 22 8.80 -3.99 6.40
N PHE A 23 7.67 -4.55 5.99
CA PHE A 23 7.11 -4.34 4.65
C PHE A 23 5.95 -3.33 4.73
N THR A 24 6.17 -2.10 4.23
CA THR A 24 5.16 -1.03 4.26
C THR A 24 5.46 0.04 3.20
N GLY A 25 4.53 0.97 2.98
CA GLY A 25 4.74 2.09 2.05
C GLY A 25 5.71 3.15 2.59
N VAL A 26 6.42 3.84 1.70
CA VAL A 26 7.46 4.85 2.03
C VAL A 26 6.94 5.92 3.00
N LYS A 27 5.77 6.50 2.73
CA LYS A 27 5.14 7.51 3.60
C LYS A 27 4.86 6.97 5.01
N ALA A 28 4.46 5.70 5.11
CA ALA A 28 4.18 5.06 6.39
C ALA A 28 5.48 4.75 7.16
N ALA A 29 6.57 4.37 6.47
CA ALA A 29 7.89 4.23 7.08
C ALA A 29 8.38 5.57 7.67
N ASN A 30 8.16 6.68 6.97
CA ASN A 30 8.47 8.02 7.49
C ASN A 30 7.59 8.41 8.69
N SER A 31 6.26 8.26 8.60
CA SER A 31 5.35 8.66 9.68
C SER A 31 5.56 7.86 10.97
N ARG A 32 5.96 6.59 10.83
CA ARG A 32 6.30 5.69 11.93
C ARG A 32 7.77 5.77 12.35
N LYS A 33 8.54 6.69 11.76
CA LYS A 33 9.93 6.99 12.11
C LYS A 33 10.89 5.81 12.01
N PHE A 34 10.70 4.91 11.04
CA PHE A 34 11.57 3.74 10.90
C PHE A 34 13.04 4.09 10.67
N TYR A 35 13.34 5.30 10.17
CA TYR A 35 14.71 5.83 10.06
C TYR A 35 15.46 5.92 11.41
N GLU A 36 14.78 5.90 12.56
CA GLU A 36 15.41 5.89 13.89
C GLU A 36 15.94 4.50 14.28
N VAL A 37 15.38 3.45 13.69
CA VAL A 37 15.63 2.04 14.07
C VAL A 37 16.05 1.16 12.90
N GLN A 38 16.12 1.70 11.68
CA GLN A 38 16.52 1.02 10.46
C GLN A 38 17.49 1.89 9.66
N LYS A 39 18.65 1.32 9.31
CA LYS A 39 19.69 2.01 8.52
C LYS A 39 19.41 1.98 7.02
N PHE A 40 18.74 0.94 6.54
CA PHE A 40 18.56 0.66 5.11
C PHE A 40 17.09 0.54 4.76
N GLY A 41 16.74 1.00 3.55
CA GLY A 41 15.41 0.82 2.97
C GLY A 41 15.50 0.45 1.50
N VAL A 42 14.56 -0.38 1.05
CA VAL A 42 14.35 -0.67 -0.37
C VAL A 42 12.96 -0.19 -0.73
N ALA A 43 12.87 0.77 -1.64
CA ALA A 43 11.63 1.29 -2.17
C ALA A 43 11.36 0.67 -3.54
N SER A 44 10.19 0.07 -3.70
CA SER A 44 9.73 -0.52 -4.95
C SER A 44 8.23 -0.28 -5.10
N ASN A 45 7.78 -0.13 -6.34
CA ASN A 45 6.38 0.05 -6.67
C ASN A 45 5.70 -1.29 -6.94
N ILE A 46 5.73 -2.17 -5.94
CA ILE A 46 5.18 -3.55 -6.04
C ILE A 46 3.94 -3.75 -5.16
N ILE A 47 3.48 -2.69 -4.50
CA ILE A 47 2.27 -2.69 -3.67
C ILE A 47 1.36 -1.58 -4.16
N LEU A 48 0.13 -1.94 -4.53
CA LEU A 48 -0.97 -1.00 -4.62
C LEU A 48 -1.83 -1.16 -3.36
N ALA A 49 -1.94 -0.09 -2.58
CA ALA A 49 -2.91 0.02 -1.51
C ALA A 49 -4.10 0.83 -2.02
N TYR A 50 -5.31 0.36 -1.75
CA TYR A 50 -6.54 1.09 -2.01
C TYR A 50 -7.28 1.32 -0.69
N ASP A 51 -7.70 2.55 -0.47
CA ASP A 51 -8.51 2.93 0.68
C ASP A 51 -10.00 2.78 0.31
N ASN A 52 -10.77 2.17 1.20
CA ASN A 52 -12.21 2.04 1.02
C ASN A 52 -12.93 2.94 2.03
N LEU A 53 -13.77 3.86 1.54
CA LEU A 53 -14.72 4.54 2.41
C LEU A 53 -15.95 3.63 2.58
N ILE A 54 -16.16 3.17 3.81
CA ILE A 54 -17.28 2.29 4.15
C ILE A 54 -18.21 3.04 5.12
N VAL A 55 -19.51 3.00 4.85
CA VAL A 55 -20.54 3.62 5.67
C VAL A 55 -21.59 2.59 6.09
N ASN A 56 -22.24 2.81 7.23
CA ASN A 56 -23.37 1.99 7.63
C ASN A 56 -24.55 2.21 6.65
N PRO A 57 -25.15 1.15 6.08
CA PRO A 57 -26.22 1.30 5.11
C PRO A 57 -27.49 1.98 5.64
N ALA A 58 -27.87 1.72 6.90
CA ALA A 58 -29.05 2.34 7.50
C ALA A 58 -28.83 3.83 7.73
N TRP A 59 -27.64 4.22 8.21
CA TRP A 59 -27.26 5.63 8.31
C TRP A 59 -27.28 6.31 6.94
N TRP A 60 -26.64 5.69 5.95
CA TRP A 60 -26.58 6.23 4.58
C TRP A 60 -27.97 6.43 3.98
N ASN A 61 -28.84 5.43 4.09
CA ASN A 61 -30.21 5.48 3.56
C ASN A 61 -31.11 6.46 4.32
N GLY A 62 -30.80 6.76 5.58
CA GLY A 62 -31.49 7.78 6.38
C GLY A 62 -31.10 9.22 6.04
N LEU A 63 -30.05 9.45 5.25
CA LEU A 63 -29.62 10.79 4.89
C LEU A 63 -30.51 11.40 3.77
N PRO A 64 -30.83 12.70 3.86
CA PRO A 64 -31.41 13.46 2.76
C PRO A 64 -30.60 13.29 1.47
N ALA A 65 -31.29 13.33 0.32
CA ALA A 65 -30.67 13.15 -0.99
C ALA A 65 -29.50 14.13 -1.24
N GLU A 66 -29.66 15.38 -0.84
CA GLU A 66 -28.62 16.42 -0.96
C GLU A 66 -27.35 16.09 -0.17
N LEU A 67 -27.47 15.52 1.04
CA LEU A 67 -26.30 15.13 1.84
C LEU A 67 -25.60 13.91 1.25
N ARG A 68 -26.37 12.92 0.77
CA ARG A 68 -25.79 11.77 0.05
C ARG A 68 -25.00 12.22 -1.17
N LYS A 69 -25.57 13.14 -1.96
CA LYS A 69 -24.89 13.72 -3.11
C LYS A 69 -23.62 14.47 -2.71
N GLY A 70 -23.68 15.31 -1.67
CA GLY A 70 -22.51 16.04 -1.19
C GLY A 70 -21.36 15.12 -0.74
N ILE A 71 -21.69 14.01 -0.06
CA ILE A 71 -20.69 13.01 0.34
C ILE A 71 -20.10 12.31 -0.90
N GLN A 72 -20.93 11.87 -1.85
CA GLN A 72 -20.44 11.24 -3.09
C GLN A 72 -19.54 12.16 -3.90
N ASP A 73 -19.90 13.43 -4.06
CA ASP A 73 -19.10 14.41 -4.79
C ASP A 73 -17.75 14.67 -4.08
N ALA A 74 -17.74 14.66 -2.74
CA ALA A 74 -16.50 14.78 -1.97
C ALA A 74 -15.61 13.53 -2.11
N VAL A 75 -16.19 12.33 -2.14
CA VAL A 75 -15.47 11.07 -2.36
C VAL A 75 -14.85 11.04 -3.74
N ALA A 76 -15.58 11.43 -4.79
CA ALA A 76 -15.05 11.46 -6.15
C ALA A 76 -13.81 12.37 -6.27
N LYS A 77 -13.84 13.56 -5.62
CA LYS A 77 -12.67 14.45 -5.52
C LYS A 77 -11.54 13.83 -4.68
N ALA A 78 -11.92 13.09 -3.63
CA ALA A 78 -11.11 12.15 -2.86
C ALA A 78 -10.23 11.27 -3.76
N GLU A 79 -10.91 10.46 -4.55
CA GLU A 79 -10.37 9.45 -5.44
C GLU A 79 -9.46 10.06 -6.51
N GLU A 80 -9.90 11.15 -7.15
CA GLU A 80 -9.09 11.86 -8.16
C GLU A 80 -7.74 12.34 -7.61
N ARG A 81 -7.70 12.76 -6.34
CA ARG A 81 -6.45 13.17 -5.69
C ARG A 81 -5.61 11.98 -5.21
N ALA A 82 -6.24 10.86 -4.90
CA ALA A 82 -5.58 9.70 -4.30
C ALA A 82 -4.93 8.80 -5.36
N ILE A 83 -5.54 8.69 -6.55
CA ILE A 83 -4.99 7.91 -7.65
C ILE A 83 -3.79 8.70 -8.22
N PRO A 84 -2.57 8.18 -8.10
CA PRO A 84 -1.40 8.89 -8.58
C PRO A 84 -1.46 8.99 -10.12
N ALA A 85 -1.07 10.16 -10.65
CA ALA A 85 -0.98 10.36 -12.10
C ALA A 85 0.07 9.46 -12.77
N GLN A 86 1.02 8.93 -11.99
CA GLN A 86 2.09 8.04 -12.45
C GLN A 86 2.27 6.90 -11.45
N ASP A 87 2.50 5.71 -11.98
CA ASP A 87 2.78 4.50 -11.21
C ASP A 87 4.26 4.45 -10.80
N ASP A 88 4.67 5.42 -9.98
CA ASP A 88 6.06 5.60 -9.51
C ASP A 88 6.12 6.05 -8.05
N ILE A 89 7.30 5.86 -7.45
CA ILE A 89 7.58 6.29 -6.08
C ILE A 89 8.00 7.77 -6.10
N PRO A 90 7.30 8.68 -5.42
CA PRO A 90 7.66 10.09 -5.42
C PRO A 90 9.08 10.30 -4.88
N ALA A 91 9.95 10.93 -5.69
CA ALA A 91 11.34 11.19 -5.30
C ALA A 91 11.46 12.00 -4.01
N ALA A 92 10.49 12.90 -3.76
CA ALA A 92 10.41 13.67 -2.53
C ALA A 92 10.22 12.79 -1.28
N ASP A 93 9.40 11.73 -1.34
CA ASP A 93 9.18 10.83 -0.21
C ASP A 93 10.45 10.05 0.13
N ILE A 94 11.22 9.65 -0.89
CA ILE A 94 12.54 9.02 -0.72
C ILE A 94 13.53 9.99 -0.08
N GLN A 95 13.56 11.24 -0.54
CA GLN A 95 14.49 12.25 -0.06
C GLN A 95 14.29 12.52 1.43
N VAL A 96 13.03 12.60 1.90
CA VAL A 96 12.73 12.77 3.33
C VAL A 96 13.36 11.69 4.20
N LEU A 97 13.38 10.43 3.75
CA LEU A 97 14.03 9.34 4.49
C LEU A 97 15.56 9.46 4.46
N ARG A 98 16.13 9.84 3.31
CA ARG A 98 17.58 10.06 3.15
C ARG A 98 18.09 11.20 4.02
N ASP A 99 17.37 12.32 4.06
CA ASP A 99 17.70 13.48 4.90
C ASP A 99 17.70 13.15 6.38
N LYS A 100 16.94 12.11 6.78
CA LYS A 100 16.90 11.58 8.13
C LYS A 100 17.94 10.49 8.41
N GLY A 101 18.88 10.29 7.50
CA GLY A 101 20.03 9.40 7.67
C GLY A 101 19.83 7.96 7.19
N MET A 102 18.69 7.65 6.55
CA MET A 102 18.43 6.30 6.03
C MET A 102 19.05 6.12 4.64
N ASN A 103 19.73 5.00 4.41
CA ASN A 103 20.20 4.62 3.08
C ASN A 103 19.08 3.94 2.30
N VAL A 104 18.44 4.66 1.38
CA VAL A 104 17.30 4.17 0.60
C VAL A 104 17.69 3.87 -0.84
N THR A 105 17.55 2.60 -1.23
CA THR A 105 17.66 2.12 -2.60
C THR A 105 16.28 2.12 -3.26
N VAL A 106 16.16 2.73 -4.43
CA VAL A 106 14.93 2.68 -5.25
C VAL A 106 15.14 1.64 -6.34
N LEU A 107 14.26 0.65 -6.43
CA LEU A 107 14.34 -0.38 -7.47
C LEU A 107 13.99 0.20 -8.84
N THR A 108 14.70 -0.29 -9.85
CA THR A 108 14.34 -0.02 -11.25
C THR A 108 13.14 -0.88 -11.67
N LYS A 109 12.41 -0.46 -12.72
CA LYS A 109 11.31 -1.26 -13.29
C LYS A 109 11.74 -2.69 -13.68
N ALA A 110 12.99 -2.86 -14.14
CA ALA A 110 13.53 -4.19 -14.45
C ALA A 110 13.69 -5.06 -13.19
N GLN A 111 14.17 -4.49 -12.08
CA GLN A 111 14.28 -5.20 -10.81
C GLN A 111 12.90 -5.49 -10.19
N GLU A 112 11.95 -4.55 -10.31
CA GLU A 112 10.56 -4.77 -9.92
C GLU A 112 9.92 -5.91 -10.72
N LYS A 113 10.18 -5.99 -12.03
CA LYS A 113 9.71 -7.09 -12.87
C LYS A 113 10.24 -8.44 -12.41
N VAL A 114 11.53 -8.53 -12.02
CA VAL A 114 12.10 -9.78 -11.48
C VAL A 114 11.34 -10.24 -10.24
N MET A 115 11.01 -9.31 -9.32
CA MET A 115 10.21 -9.62 -8.14
C MET A 115 8.79 -10.06 -8.52
N ALA A 116 8.15 -9.35 -9.45
CA ALA A 116 6.81 -9.67 -9.93
C ALA A 116 6.75 -11.07 -10.58
N ASP A 117 7.69 -11.38 -11.48
CA ASP A 117 7.76 -12.68 -12.16
C ASP A 117 7.92 -13.84 -11.16
N ALA A 118 8.67 -13.63 -10.06
CA ALA A 118 8.84 -14.62 -9.01
C ALA A 118 7.61 -14.79 -8.11
N MET A 119 6.90 -13.70 -7.78
CA MET A 119 5.84 -13.69 -6.76
C MET A 119 4.44 -13.91 -7.35
N GLN A 120 4.14 -13.30 -8.51
CA GLN A 120 2.80 -13.28 -9.10
C GLN A 120 2.19 -14.67 -9.31
N PRO A 121 2.92 -15.71 -9.79
CA PRO A 121 2.32 -17.03 -10.00
C PRO A 121 1.74 -17.64 -8.72
N ALA A 122 2.48 -17.56 -7.61
CA ALA A 122 2.03 -18.09 -6.32
C ALA A 122 0.88 -17.27 -5.73
N VAL A 123 0.97 -15.92 -5.81
CA VAL A 123 -0.07 -15.02 -5.30
C VAL A 123 -1.38 -15.17 -6.06
N ILE A 124 -1.34 -15.21 -7.40
CA ILE A 124 -2.52 -15.40 -8.26
C ILE A 124 -3.17 -16.75 -7.97
N LYS A 125 -2.37 -17.83 -7.88
CA LYS A 125 -2.88 -19.15 -7.55
C LYS A 125 -3.61 -19.13 -6.20
N ALA A 126 -2.96 -18.62 -5.16
CA ALA A 126 -3.54 -18.57 -3.82
C ALA A 126 -4.82 -17.71 -3.78
N PHE A 127 -4.85 -16.59 -4.50
CA PHE A 127 -6.02 -15.72 -4.58
C PHE A 127 -7.21 -16.40 -5.26
N ILE A 128 -6.97 -17.13 -6.36
CA ILE A 128 -8.01 -17.91 -7.06
C ILE A 128 -8.54 -19.03 -6.15
N GLU A 129 -7.67 -19.73 -5.44
CA GLU A 129 -8.07 -20.80 -4.50
C GLU A 129 -8.89 -20.25 -3.32
N ALA A 130 -8.58 -19.04 -2.84
CA ALA A 130 -9.27 -18.41 -1.73
C ALA A 130 -10.59 -17.70 -2.10
N SER A 131 -10.83 -17.43 -3.39
CA SER A 131 -11.93 -16.57 -3.84
C SER A 131 -12.77 -17.24 -4.93
N PRO A 132 -14.07 -17.48 -4.73
CA PRO A 132 -14.94 -18.08 -5.75
C PRO A 132 -14.92 -17.35 -7.11
N GLU A 133 -14.79 -16.01 -7.08
CA GLU A 133 -14.72 -15.16 -8.27
C GLU A 133 -13.28 -14.80 -8.68
N GLY A 134 -12.28 -15.41 -8.03
CA GLY A 134 -10.88 -14.98 -8.13
C GLY A 134 -10.35 -14.96 -9.56
N ALA A 135 -10.65 -16.00 -10.35
CA ALA A 135 -10.20 -16.07 -11.75
C ALA A 135 -10.79 -14.93 -12.60
N ARG A 136 -12.09 -14.63 -12.42
CA ARG A 136 -12.77 -13.54 -13.11
C ARG A 136 -12.18 -12.18 -12.73
N LEU A 137 -11.90 -11.96 -11.44
CA LEU A 137 -11.30 -10.72 -10.96
C LEU A 137 -9.88 -10.51 -11.49
N ILE A 138 -9.05 -11.56 -11.54
CA ILE A 138 -7.72 -11.50 -12.17
C ILE A 138 -7.83 -11.14 -13.66
N GLU A 139 -8.78 -11.72 -14.38
CA GLU A 139 -8.99 -11.40 -15.80
C GLU A 139 -9.42 -9.94 -16.00
N MET A 140 -10.30 -9.43 -15.14
CA MET A 140 -10.70 -8.01 -15.18
C MET A 140 -9.53 -7.07 -14.93
N MET A 141 -8.69 -7.35 -13.93
CA MET A 141 -7.52 -6.52 -13.62
C MET A 141 -6.50 -6.48 -14.76
N ARG A 142 -6.34 -7.57 -15.52
CA ARG A 142 -5.43 -7.60 -16.68
C ARG A 142 -5.89 -6.77 -17.87
N LYS A 143 -7.14 -6.28 -17.86
CA LYS A 143 -7.73 -5.44 -18.91
C LYS A 143 -7.67 -3.94 -18.58
N LEU A 144 -7.30 -3.59 -17.35
CA LEU A 144 -6.98 -2.22 -16.93
C LEU A 144 -5.59 -1.84 -17.45
#